data_AF-A0A151RYU3-F1
#
_entry.id   AF-A0A151RYU3-F1
#
_cell.length_a   1.000
_cell.length_b   1.000
_cell.length_c   1.000
_cell.angle_alpha   90.00
_cell.angle_beta   90.00
_cell.angle_gamma   90.00
#
_symmetry.space_group_name_H-M   'P 1'
#
loop_
_entity.id
_entity.type
_entity.pdbx_description
1 polymer ?
#
loop_
_entity_poly.entity_id
_entity_poly.type
_entity_poly.pdbx_seq_one_letter_code
_entity_poly.pdbx_strand_id
1 'polypeptide(L)'
;MAKGFNQQFGFDYNETFSPVIKLVTVWLILTLALTHHWPHQQLDVNNTFLNGTLEEEVYMTQPPGFEATDKNLVCKLHKAIYGLKQATRAWFEKLKSTLLQFNFQASKCDPSLFLYSNANNVIYNLVYVDDIIITENNPTLLHTLVSRLHSAFSLKDLGDLDYFLGIEVKLSLMAPLS
;
A
#
# COMPACT_ATOMS: atom_id res chain seq x y z
N MET A 1 -21.33 7.57 7.31
CA MET A 1 -20.19 6.63 7.15
C MET A 1 -20.75 5.22 7.09
N ALA A 2 -20.17 4.33 6.26
CA ALA A 2 -20.52 2.91 6.33
C ALA A 2 -20.19 2.36 7.71
N LYS A 3 -21.16 1.65 8.29
CA LYS A 3 -21.06 1.10 9.63
C LYS A 3 -20.56 -0.35 9.54
N GLY A 4 -19.29 -0.56 9.19
CA GLY A 4 -18.75 -1.93 9.06
C GLY A 4 -18.77 -2.74 10.36
N PHE A 5 -18.93 -2.10 11.50
CA PHE A 5 -19.18 -2.76 12.79
C PHE A 5 -20.50 -3.54 12.83
N ASN A 6 -21.47 -3.22 11.97
CA ASN A 6 -22.71 -3.99 11.81
C ASN A 6 -22.59 -5.11 10.77
N GLN A 7 -21.44 -5.24 10.07
CA GLN A 7 -21.23 -6.31 9.11
C GLN A 7 -21.06 -7.67 9.80
N GLN A 8 -21.71 -8.69 9.24
CA GLN A 8 -21.69 -10.07 9.70
C GLN A 8 -20.78 -10.94 8.82
N PHE A 9 -19.89 -11.69 9.46
CA PHE A 9 -19.03 -12.67 8.79
C PHE A 9 -19.89 -13.75 8.12
N GLY A 10 -19.54 -14.14 6.89
CA GLY A 10 -20.26 -15.13 6.10
C GLY A 10 -21.47 -14.57 5.35
N PHE A 11 -21.80 -13.29 5.55
CA PHE A 11 -22.86 -12.58 4.80
C PHE A 11 -22.30 -11.36 4.07
N ASP A 12 -21.72 -10.41 4.82
CA ASP A 12 -21.21 -9.14 4.28
C ASP A 12 -19.73 -9.18 3.88
N TYR A 13 -18.99 -10.17 4.40
CA TYR A 13 -17.60 -10.42 4.08
C TYR A 13 -17.21 -11.84 4.47
N ASN A 14 -16.25 -12.40 3.74
CA ASN A 14 -15.67 -13.72 4.05
C ASN A 14 -14.24 -13.62 4.57
N GLU A 15 -13.47 -12.61 4.15
CA GLU A 15 -12.09 -12.43 4.61
C GLU A 15 -11.74 -10.93 4.76
N THR A 16 -11.07 -10.58 5.84
CA THR A 16 -10.73 -9.17 6.17
C THR A 16 -9.24 -8.93 6.34
N PHE A 17 -8.45 -9.99 6.36
CA PHE A 17 -7.04 -9.91 6.68
C PHE A 17 -6.27 -9.26 5.52
N SER A 18 -5.53 -8.20 5.85
CA SER A 18 -4.48 -7.64 5.01
C SER A 18 -3.15 -7.85 5.74
N PRO A 19 -2.12 -8.36 5.05
CA PRO A 19 -0.78 -8.45 5.63
C PRO A 19 -0.25 -7.07 6.05
N VAL A 20 0.50 -7.05 7.16
CA VAL A 20 1.25 -5.88 7.63
C VAL A 20 2.72 -6.26 7.61
N ILE A 21 3.55 -5.39 7.04
CA ILE A 21 4.98 -5.65 6.94
C ILE A 21 5.61 -5.78 8.32
N LYS A 22 6.49 -6.77 8.49
CA LYS A 22 7.19 -7.00 9.75
C LYS A 22 8.26 -5.93 9.93
N LEU A 23 8.38 -5.42 11.16
CA LEU A 23 9.41 -4.43 11.49
C LEU A 23 10.84 -4.93 11.19
N VAL A 24 11.09 -6.22 11.39
CA VAL A 24 12.39 -6.85 11.05
C VAL A 24 12.68 -6.78 9.55
N THR A 25 11.65 -6.93 8.69
CA THR A 25 11.78 -6.79 7.24
C THR A 25 12.12 -5.34 6.87
N VAL A 26 11.43 -4.38 7.48
CA VAL A 26 11.70 -2.95 7.31
C VAL A 26 13.16 -2.64 7.67
N TRP A 27 13.63 -3.05 8.85
CA TRP A 27 15.02 -2.83 9.28
C TRP A 27 16.04 -3.48 8.35
N LEU A 28 15.79 -4.73 7.93
CA LEU A 28 16.70 -5.44 7.05
C LEU A 28 16.87 -4.70 5.71
N ILE A 29 15.76 -4.30 5.08
CA ILE A 29 15.82 -3.65 3.78
C ILE A 29 16.39 -2.23 3.88
N LEU A 30 16.01 -1.46 4.90
CA LEU A 30 16.58 -0.12 5.11
C LEU A 30 18.08 -0.18 5.42
N THR A 31 18.52 -1.16 6.21
CA THR A 31 19.95 -1.37 6.49
C THR A 31 20.71 -1.70 5.21
N LEU A 32 20.16 -2.57 4.36
CA LEU A 32 20.73 -2.90 3.05
C LEU A 32 20.83 -1.66 2.16
N ALA A 33 19.74 -0.89 2.05
CA ALA A 33 19.69 0.32 1.25
C ALA A 33 20.74 1.35 1.69
N LEU A 34 20.82 1.62 3.00
CA LEU A 34 21.78 2.57 3.57
C LEU A 34 23.23 2.09 3.39
N THR A 35 23.50 0.80 3.58
CA THR A 35 24.85 0.23 3.44
C THR A 35 25.37 0.33 2.00
N HIS A 36 24.47 0.23 1.02
CA HIS A 36 24.82 0.32 -0.40
C HIS A 36 24.53 1.70 -1.02
N HIS A 37 24.13 2.69 -0.22
CA HIS A 37 23.74 4.02 -0.68
C HIS A 37 22.67 3.99 -1.78
N TRP A 38 21.72 3.07 -1.67
CA TRP A 38 20.60 2.99 -2.59
C TRP A 38 19.61 4.11 -2.30
N PRO A 39 19.09 4.79 -3.33
CA PRO A 39 17.99 5.71 -3.15
C PRO A 39 16.77 4.99 -2.56
N HIS A 40 16.01 5.73 -1.76
CA HIS A 40 14.78 5.25 -1.18
C HIS A 40 13.75 6.38 -1.15
N GLN A 41 12.49 6.04 -1.34
CA GLN A 41 11.42 7.02 -1.46
C GLN A 41 10.18 6.52 -0.73
N GLN A 42 9.50 7.43 -0.03
CA GLN A 42 8.22 7.17 0.59
C GLN A 42 7.09 7.75 -0.25
N LEU A 43 6.07 6.94 -0.50
CA LEU A 43 4.84 7.33 -1.13
C LEU A 43 3.69 7.11 -0.15
N ASP A 44 2.76 8.05 -0.11
CA ASP A 44 1.48 7.92 0.59
C ASP A 44 0.35 7.79 -0.43
N VAL A 45 -0.57 6.88 -0.20
CA VAL A 45 -1.67 6.62 -1.14
C VAL A 45 -2.90 7.43 -0.70
N ASN A 46 -3.35 8.33 -1.57
CA ASN A 46 -4.55 9.12 -1.29
C ASN A 46 -5.80 8.23 -1.34
N ASN A 47 -6.64 8.33 -0.31
CA ASN A 47 -7.91 7.62 -0.22
C ASN A 47 -7.79 6.11 -0.54
N THR A 48 -6.78 5.45 0.02
CA THR A 48 -6.40 4.03 -0.21
C THR A 48 -7.55 3.08 -0.41
N PHE A 49 -8.55 3.14 0.47
CA PHE A 49 -9.71 2.26 0.43
C PHE A 49 -10.54 2.42 -0.86
N LEU A 50 -10.65 3.63 -1.42
CA LEU A 50 -11.37 3.88 -2.67
C LEU A 50 -10.70 3.23 -3.90
N ASN A 51 -9.40 2.93 -3.81
CA ASN A 51 -8.70 2.21 -4.86
C ASN A 51 -9.04 0.72 -4.84
N GLY A 52 -9.46 0.18 -3.69
CA GLY A 52 -9.90 -1.21 -3.54
C GLY A 52 -11.22 -1.50 -4.24
N THR A 53 -11.29 -2.65 -4.91
CA THR A 53 -12.54 -3.20 -5.45
C THR A 53 -13.14 -4.15 -4.43
N LEU A 54 -14.43 -4.00 -4.14
CA LEU A 54 -15.15 -4.96 -3.29
C LEU A 54 -15.50 -6.20 -4.12
N GLU A 55 -15.17 -7.38 -3.59
CA GLU A 55 -15.59 -8.66 -4.17
C GLU A 55 -17.03 -8.99 -3.74
N GLU A 56 -17.42 -8.58 -2.53
CA GLU A 56 -18.76 -8.79 -1.99
C GLU A 56 -19.73 -7.65 -2.36
N GLU A 57 -21.02 -8.00 -2.44
CA GLU A 57 -22.09 -7.00 -2.58
C GLU A 57 -22.40 -6.36 -1.23
N VAL A 58 -21.82 -5.18 -0.99
CA VAL A 58 -22.08 -4.42 0.23
C VAL A 58 -23.10 -3.32 -0.04
N TYR A 59 -24.11 -3.25 0.82
CA TYR A 59 -25.11 -2.18 0.82
C TYR A 59 -24.94 -1.30 2.05
N MET A 60 -25.28 -0.01 1.91
CA MET A 60 -25.29 0.92 3.03
C MET A 60 -26.57 1.77 3.02
N THR A 61 -26.94 2.26 4.21
CA THR A 61 -27.98 3.28 4.33
C THR A 61 -27.60 4.51 3.52
N GLN A 62 -28.61 5.20 2.98
CA GLN A 62 -28.42 6.43 2.23
C GLN A 62 -27.62 7.44 3.06
N PRO A 63 -26.55 8.05 2.51
CA PRO A 63 -25.76 9.02 3.25
C PRO A 63 -26.54 10.34 3.40
N PRO A 64 -26.32 11.08 4.50
CA PRO A 64 -26.96 12.37 4.70
C PRO A 64 -26.72 13.31 3.49
N GLY A 65 -27.80 13.93 3.00
CA GLY A 65 -27.75 14.81 1.83
C GLY A 65 -27.88 14.11 0.46
N PHE A 66 -27.94 12.78 0.43
CA PHE A 66 -28.20 11.97 -0.78
C PHE A 66 -29.42 11.05 -0.61
N GLU A 67 -30.28 11.38 0.36
CA GLU A 67 -31.49 10.62 0.65
C GLU A 67 -32.53 10.89 -0.45
N ALA A 68 -32.99 9.82 -1.10
CA ALA A 68 -34.17 9.85 -1.93
C ALA A 68 -35.44 10.00 -1.07
N THR A 69 -36.55 10.35 -1.70
CA THR A 69 -37.86 10.48 -1.03
C THR A 69 -38.26 9.21 -0.29
N ASP A 70 -37.86 8.04 -0.81
CA ASP A 70 -38.04 6.75 -0.16
C ASP A 70 -36.86 6.43 0.77
N LYS A 71 -37.15 6.39 2.08
CA LYS A 71 -36.18 6.09 3.14
C LYS A 71 -35.80 4.61 3.22
N ASN A 72 -36.55 3.72 2.56
CA ASN A 72 -36.26 2.27 2.54
C ASN A 72 -35.20 1.90 1.51
N LEU A 73 -34.83 2.82 0.61
CA LEU A 73 -33.77 2.59 -0.35
C LEU A 73 -32.40 2.51 0.35
N VAL A 74 -31.52 1.72 -0.25
CA VAL A 74 -30.12 1.53 0.17
C VAL A 74 -29.19 1.75 -1.01
N CYS A 75 -27.96 2.18 -0.74
CA CYS A 75 -26.93 2.37 -1.75
C CYS A 75 -26.06 1.12 -1.85
N LYS A 76 -25.86 0.61 -3.06
CA LYS A 76 -24.85 -0.43 -3.33
C LYS A 76 -23.47 0.23 -3.45
N LEU A 77 -22.49 -0.31 -2.74
CA LEU A 77 -21.11 0.16 -2.80
C LEU A 77 -20.37 -0.55 -3.94
N HIS A 78 -19.77 0.24 -4.83
CA HIS A 78 -18.91 -0.26 -5.91
C HIS A 78 -17.42 -0.22 -5.56
N LYS A 79 -17.05 0.56 -4.56
CA LYS A 79 -15.68 0.75 -4.08
C LYS A 79 -15.63 0.52 -2.58
N ALA A 80 -14.49 0.04 -2.10
CA ALA A 80 -14.29 -0.06 -0.66
C ALA A 80 -14.20 1.34 -0.08
N ILE A 81 -14.82 1.55 1.09
CA ILE A 81 -14.80 2.83 1.79
C ILE A 81 -14.33 2.63 3.22
N TYR A 82 -13.85 3.72 3.83
CA TYR A 82 -13.44 3.70 5.23
C TYR A 82 -14.54 3.15 6.13
N GLY A 83 -14.15 2.31 7.08
CA GLY A 83 -15.04 1.68 8.05
C GLY A 83 -15.59 0.31 7.63
N LEU A 84 -15.42 -0.14 6.38
CA LEU A 84 -15.67 -1.53 6.00
C LEU A 84 -14.55 -2.44 6.49
N LYS A 85 -14.90 -3.63 7.00
CA LYS A 85 -13.90 -4.57 7.54
C LYS A 85 -12.94 -5.13 6.49
N GLN A 86 -13.40 -5.25 5.24
CA GLN A 86 -12.60 -5.76 4.12
C GLN A 86 -11.84 -4.67 3.33
N ALA A 87 -11.98 -3.39 3.68
CA ALA A 87 -11.43 -2.30 2.85
C ALA A 87 -9.90 -2.33 2.73
N THR A 88 -9.20 -2.63 3.82
CA THR A 88 -7.74 -2.77 3.86
C THR A 88 -7.26 -3.89 2.95
N ARG A 89 -7.93 -5.05 2.99
CA ARG A 89 -7.66 -6.19 2.11
C ARG A 89 -7.91 -5.84 0.64
N ALA A 90 -9.05 -5.23 0.33
CA ALA A 90 -9.41 -4.85 -1.04
C ALA A 90 -8.37 -3.89 -1.66
N TRP A 91 -7.86 -2.95 -0.86
CA TRP A 91 -6.74 -2.10 -1.24
C TRP A 91 -5.47 -2.92 -1.50
N PHE A 92 -5.07 -3.76 -0.55
CA PHE A 92 -3.86 -4.56 -0.65
C PHE A 92 -3.86 -5.49 -1.86
N GLU A 93 -4.95 -6.20 -2.13
CA GLU A 93 -5.06 -7.09 -3.30
C GLU A 93 -5.03 -6.29 -4.61
N LYS A 94 -5.63 -5.09 -4.65
CA LYS A 94 -5.50 -4.22 -5.81
C LYS A 94 -4.04 -3.81 -6.04
N LEU A 95 -3.33 -3.34 -5.02
CA LEU A 95 -1.92 -2.97 -5.10
C LEU A 95 -1.05 -4.16 -5.54
N LYS A 96 -1.22 -5.30 -4.88
CA LYS A 96 -0.54 -6.57 -5.21
C LYS A 96 -0.76 -6.94 -6.67
N SER A 97 -1.99 -6.93 -7.16
CA SER A 97 -2.28 -7.28 -8.56
C SER A 97 -1.56 -6.34 -9.55
N THR A 98 -1.51 -5.04 -9.26
CA THR A 98 -0.78 -4.05 -10.06
C THR A 98 0.74 -4.30 -10.02
N LEU A 99 1.31 -4.56 -8.85
CA LEU A 99 2.74 -4.87 -8.71
C LEU A 99 3.12 -6.16 -9.46
N LEU A 100 2.28 -7.20 -9.41
CA LEU A 100 2.49 -8.42 -10.19
C LEU A 100 2.47 -8.16 -11.70
N GLN A 101 1.57 -7.29 -12.18
CA GLN A 101 1.57 -6.83 -13.58
C GLN A 101 2.83 -6.03 -13.94
N PHE A 102 3.50 -5.45 -12.95
CA PHE A 102 4.78 -4.75 -13.10
C PHE A 102 5.97 -5.71 -13.02
N ASN A 103 5.73 -7.03 -12.99
CA ASN A 103 6.70 -8.12 -12.85
C ASN A 103 7.37 -8.20 -11.48
N PHE A 104 6.74 -7.64 -10.43
CA PHE A 104 7.17 -7.92 -9.06
C PHE A 104 6.73 -9.32 -8.63
N GLN A 105 7.39 -9.84 -7.61
CA GLN A 105 7.03 -11.05 -6.90
C GLN A 105 6.84 -10.73 -5.42
N ALA A 106 5.76 -11.22 -4.83
CA ALA A 106 5.57 -11.14 -3.39
C ALA A 106 6.58 -12.06 -2.68
N SER A 107 7.19 -11.57 -1.60
CA SER A 107 8.07 -12.37 -0.76
C SER A 107 7.30 -13.48 -0.07
N LYS A 108 7.90 -14.67 0.01
CA LYS A 108 7.37 -15.81 0.77
C LYS A 108 7.47 -15.61 2.28
N CYS A 109 8.43 -14.81 2.74
CA CYS A 109 8.71 -14.61 4.16
C CYS A 109 7.90 -13.46 4.77
N ASP A 110 7.54 -12.48 3.94
CA ASP A 110 6.76 -11.31 4.32
C ASP A 110 5.85 -10.88 3.15
N PRO A 111 4.53 -11.16 3.18
CA PRO A 111 3.64 -10.89 2.06
C PRO A 111 3.51 -9.40 1.69
N SER A 112 3.87 -8.49 2.59
CA SER A 112 3.86 -7.04 2.33
C SER A 112 5.16 -6.52 1.71
N LEU A 113 6.13 -7.41 1.45
CA LEU A 113 7.35 -7.10 0.71
C LEU A 113 7.23 -7.64 -0.73
N PHE A 114 7.41 -6.76 -1.70
CA PHE A 114 7.46 -7.11 -3.12
C PHE A 114 8.86 -6.85 -3.67
N LEU A 115 9.35 -7.78 -4.48
CA LEU A 115 10.67 -7.71 -5.08
C LEU A 115 10.54 -7.71 -6.60
N TYR A 116 11.28 -6.82 -7.25
CA TYR A 116 11.60 -6.94 -8.65
C TYR A 116 13.09 -7.19 -8.76
N SER A 117 13.49 -8.16 -9.56
CA SER A 117 14.90 -8.38 -9.87
C SER A 117 15.07 -8.75 -11.35
N ASN A 118 15.97 -8.04 -12.02
CA ASN A 118 16.53 -8.46 -13.30
C ASN A 118 18.06 -8.42 -13.18
N ALA A 119 18.80 -9.11 -14.05
CA ALA A 119 20.27 -9.27 -14.04
C ALA A 119 21.07 -8.41 -13.05
N ASN A 120 21.03 -7.08 -13.20
CA ASN A 120 21.76 -6.12 -12.36
C ASN A 120 20.89 -5.19 -11.51
N ASN A 121 19.56 -5.22 -11.64
CA ASN A 121 18.68 -4.30 -10.94
C ASN A 121 17.79 -5.03 -9.93
N VAL A 122 17.66 -4.46 -8.74
CA VAL A 122 16.79 -4.95 -7.67
C VAL A 122 15.98 -3.79 -7.11
N ILE A 123 14.68 -4.01 -6.99
CA ILE A 123 13.75 -3.08 -6.34
C ILE A 123 13.07 -3.81 -5.20
N TYR A 124 13.05 -3.19 -4.03
CA TYR A 124 12.23 -3.60 -2.90
C TYR A 124 11.11 -2.59 -2.72
N ASN A 125 9.87 -3.08 -2.71
CA ASN A 125 8.67 -2.31 -2.45
C ASN A 125 8.01 -2.86 -1.18
N LEU A 126 7.99 -2.04 -0.14
CA LEU A 126 7.48 -2.35 1.19
C LEU A 126 6.13 -1.66 1.35
N VAL A 127 5.11 -2.40 1.75
CA VAL A 127 3.75 -1.87 1.93
C VAL A 127 3.36 -1.90 3.40
N TYR A 128 3.03 -0.74 3.96
CA TYR A 128 2.45 -0.61 5.29
C TYR A 128 1.17 0.18 5.21
N VAL A 129 0.03 -0.52 5.16
CA VAL A 129 -1.30 0.08 5.08
C VAL A 129 -1.41 1.04 3.88
N ASP A 130 -1.25 2.34 4.10
CA ASP A 130 -1.30 3.43 3.13
C ASP A 130 0.06 3.95 2.68
N ASP A 131 1.12 3.64 3.42
CA ASP A 131 2.50 3.96 3.07
C ASP A 131 3.13 2.88 2.17
N ILE A 132 3.89 3.34 1.18
CA ILE A 132 4.73 2.51 0.33
C ILE A 132 6.16 3.05 0.40
N ILE A 133 7.10 2.20 0.81
CA ILE A 133 8.54 2.52 0.73
C ILE A 133 9.13 1.76 -0.44
N ILE A 134 9.89 2.47 -1.26
CA ILE A 134 10.60 1.89 -2.40
C ILE A 134 12.09 2.13 -2.19
N THR A 135 12.91 1.09 -2.33
CA THR A 135 14.36 1.23 -2.43
C THR A 135 14.90 0.38 -3.56
N GLU A 136 15.96 0.85 -4.19
CA GLU A 136 16.35 0.38 -5.51
C GLU A 136 17.82 0.70 -5.80
N ASN A 137 18.51 -0.15 -6.56
CA ASN A 137 19.96 0.00 -6.77
C ASN A 137 20.38 0.82 -8.02
N ASN A 138 19.44 1.29 -8.84
CA ASN A 138 19.64 2.08 -10.05
C ASN A 138 18.58 3.21 -10.21
N PRO A 139 18.86 4.44 -9.74
CA PRO A 139 17.88 5.54 -9.57
C PRO A 139 16.90 5.81 -10.73
N THR A 140 17.27 5.46 -11.96
CA THR A 140 16.39 5.60 -13.14
C THR A 140 15.15 4.70 -13.06
N LEU A 141 15.30 3.49 -12.49
CA LEU A 141 14.19 2.56 -12.34
C LEU A 141 13.25 2.98 -11.22
N LEU A 142 13.76 3.58 -10.13
CA LEU A 142 12.95 4.19 -9.09
C LEU A 142 11.93 5.18 -9.68
N HIS A 143 12.41 6.18 -10.43
CA HIS A 143 11.53 7.19 -11.03
C HIS A 143 10.52 6.57 -12.02
N THR A 144 10.95 5.58 -12.80
CA THR A 144 10.08 4.86 -13.72
C THR A 144 8.97 4.12 -12.98
N LEU A 145 9.29 3.44 -11.87
CA LEU A 145 8.30 2.74 -11.05
C LEU A 145 7.33 3.72 -10.38
N VAL A 146 7.83 4.80 -9.78
CA VAL A 146 7.01 5.83 -9.15
C VAL A 146 6.03 6.41 -10.16
N SER A 147 6.48 6.72 -11.39
CA SER A 147 5.60 7.21 -12.47
C SER A 147 4.52 6.18 -12.86
N ARG A 148 4.87 4.89 -12.94
CA ARG A 148 3.89 3.81 -13.21
C ARG A 148 2.89 3.62 -12.07
N LEU A 149 3.32 3.82 -10.83
CA LEU A 149 2.45 3.76 -9.67
C LEU A 149 1.50 4.98 -9.64
N HIS A 150 1.97 6.18 -9.98
CA HIS A 150 1.14 7.37 -10.13
C HIS A 150 0.08 7.26 -11.24
N SER A 151 0.36 6.50 -12.31
CA SER A 151 -0.64 6.28 -13.35
C SER A 151 -1.71 5.26 -12.94
N ALA A 152 -1.39 4.37 -12.00
CA ALA A 152 -2.31 3.37 -11.47
C ALA A 152 -3.11 3.85 -10.26
N PHE A 153 -2.53 4.74 -9.44
CA PHE A 153 -3.06 5.16 -8.14
C PHE A 153 -2.88 6.67 -7.94
N SER A 154 -3.79 7.27 -7.19
CA SER A 154 -3.58 8.63 -6.67
C SER A 154 -2.60 8.56 -5.52
N LEU A 155 -1.36 8.98 -5.76
CA LEU A 155 -0.27 8.94 -4.78
C LEU A 155 0.20 10.36 -4.47
N LYS A 156 0.69 10.53 -3.25
CA LYS A 156 1.44 11.69 -2.80
C LYS A 156 2.89 11.25 -2.59
N ASP A 157 3.80 11.92 -3.27
CA ASP A 157 5.22 11.74 -3.05
C ASP A 157 5.62 12.46 -1.75
N LEU A 158 6.19 11.71 -0.81
CA LEU A 158 6.72 12.26 0.44
C LEU A 158 8.23 12.49 0.37
N GLY A 159 8.87 12.13 -0.74
CA GLY A 159 10.30 12.29 -0.96
C GLY A 159 11.13 11.23 -0.26
N ASP A 160 12.35 11.62 0.13
CA ASP A 160 13.28 10.74 0.82
C ASP A 160 12.71 10.31 2.18
N LEU A 161 12.99 9.05 2.54
CA LEU A 161 12.56 8.48 3.82
C LEU A 161 13.46 9.02 4.93
N ASP A 162 12.94 9.94 5.76
CA ASP A 162 13.62 10.42 6.96
C ASP A 162 13.11 9.71 8.23
N TYR A 163 11.82 9.38 8.27
CA TYR A 163 11.19 8.75 9.43
C TYR A 163 10.11 7.76 9.01
N PHE A 164 10.14 6.55 9.58
CA PHE A 164 9.11 5.54 9.34
C PHE A 164 8.90 4.62 10.54
N LEU A 165 7.67 4.50 11.03
CA LEU A 165 7.32 3.66 12.19
C LEU A 165 8.19 3.90 13.44
N GLY A 166 8.59 5.16 13.67
CA GLY A 166 9.47 5.53 14.79
C GLY A 166 10.96 5.24 14.54
N ILE A 167 11.33 4.83 13.33
CA ILE A 167 12.71 4.67 12.89
C ILE A 167 13.15 5.98 12.21
N GLU A 168 14.22 6.59 12.69
CA GLU A 168 14.91 7.67 11.97
C GLU A 168 15.89 7.06 10.95
N VAL A 169 15.81 7.51 9.71
CA VAL A 169 16.63 7.07 8.59
C VAL A 169 17.49 8.25 8.17
N LYS A 170 18.81 8.14 8.39
CA LYS A 170 19.78 9.17 8.00
C LYS A 170 20.88 8.55 7.17
N LEU A 171 21.07 9.06 5.95
CA LEU A 171 22.29 8.80 5.20
C LEU A 171 23.44 9.53 5.91
N SER A 172 24.21 8.81 6.71
CA SER A 172 25.51 9.33 7.15
C SER A 172 26.53 9.02 6.06
N LEU A 173 27.08 10.06 5.44
CA LEU A 173 28.33 9.94 4.70
C LEU A 173 29.37 9.52 5.74
N MET A 174 29.78 8.25 5.75
CA MET A 174 30.99 7.87 6.46
C MET A 174 32.12 8.71 5.85
N ALA A 175 32.63 9.66 6.61
CA ALA A 175 33.88 10.32 6.27
C ALA A 175 34.92 9.20 6.02
N PRO A 176 35.70 9.25 4.94
CA PRO A 176 36.77 8.28 4.76
C PRO A 176 37.65 8.34 6.01
N LEU A 177 37.90 7.17 6.60
CA LEU A 177 38.89 7.04 7.68
C LEU A 177 40.23 7.50 7.10
N SER A 178 40.61 8.75 7.39
CA SER A 178 41.93 9.32 7.12
C SER A 178 42.88 8.98 8.25
#